data_AF-A0A352NB31-F1
#
_entry.id   AF-A0A352NB31-F1
#
_cell.length_a   1.000
_cell.length_b   1.000
_cell.length_c   1.000
_cell.angle_alpha   90.00
_cell.angle_beta   90.00
_cell.angle_gamma   90.00
#
_symmetry.space_group_name_H-M   'P 1'
#
loop_
_entity.id
_entity.type
_entity.pdbx_description
1 polymer ?
#
loop_
_entity_poly.entity_id
_entity_poly.type
_entity_poly.pdbx_seq_one_letter_code
_entity_poly.pdbx_strand_id
1 'polypeptide(L)'
;KASKILSGPEVNFSGDKAEIVEKIRQALYFSKIMSYAQGFAQLRQASKEYDWDLPYGTIAQIWRAGCIIRAEFLQNITDAFDKNPNLENLLLDEYFIDITNRYQAAVRDVVSLAVQAGIPVPTIASAISYYDSYRSANLPANLI
;
A
#
# COMPACT_ATOMS: atom_id res chain seq x y z
N LYS A 1 -8.12 -13.36 -27.90
CA LYS A 1 -9.27 -14.31 -28.03
C LYS A 1 -10.39 -13.94 -27.04
N ALA A 2 -10.10 -13.85 -25.74
CA ALA A 2 -11.09 -13.45 -24.72
C ALA A 2 -11.74 -12.06 -24.96
N SER A 3 -10.97 -11.05 -25.38
CA SER A 3 -11.48 -9.70 -25.69
C SER A 3 -12.53 -9.63 -26.81
N LYS A 4 -12.72 -10.70 -27.58
CA LYS A 4 -13.76 -10.82 -28.63
C LYS A 4 -14.99 -11.61 -28.16
N ILE A 5 -14.97 -12.18 -26.96
CA ILE A 5 -15.97 -13.12 -26.45
C ILE A 5 -16.62 -12.58 -25.17
N LEU A 6 -15.82 -11.98 -24.27
CA LEU A 6 -16.28 -11.44 -23.01
C LEU A 6 -16.64 -9.96 -23.17
N SER A 7 -17.82 -9.58 -22.69
CA SER A 7 -18.27 -8.18 -22.65
C SER A 7 -17.69 -7.43 -21.44
N GLY A 8 -17.64 -6.11 -21.55
CA GLY A 8 -17.25 -5.19 -20.49
C GLY A 8 -18.05 -3.89 -20.57
N PRO A 9 -17.97 -3.03 -19.54
CA PRO A 9 -18.68 -1.76 -19.56
C PRO A 9 -18.07 -0.79 -20.57
N GLU A 10 -18.92 -0.02 -21.25
CA GLU A 10 -18.51 1.14 -22.05
C GLU A 10 -18.72 2.41 -21.23
N VAL A 11 -17.62 3.06 -20.82
CA VAL A 11 -17.68 4.21 -19.92
C VAL A 11 -17.09 5.44 -20.59
N ASN A 12 -17.91 6.49 -20.66
CA ASN A 12 -17.47 7.84 -20.95
C ASN A 12 -17.31 8.60 -19.63
N PHE A 13 -16.07 8.88 -19.24
CA PHE A 13 -15.80 9.64 -18.02
C PHE A 13 -16.19 11.12 -18.19
N SER A 14 -17.10 11.60 -17.35
CA SER A 14 -17.60 12.98 -17.35
C SER A 14 -17.18 13.80 -16.13
N GLY A 15 -16.34 13.23 -15.25
CA GLY A 15 -15.84 13.93 -14.06
C GLY A 15 -14.68 14.89 -14.34
N ASP A 16 -14.20 15.56 -13.29
CA ASP A 16 -13.01 16.42 -13.37
C ASP A 16 -11.73 15.58 -13.51
N LYS A 17 -10.97 15.85 -14.59
CA LYS A 17 -9.70 15.19 -14.88
C LYS A 17 -8.62 15.54 -13.86
N ALA A 18 -8.55 16.77 -13.39
CA ALA A 18 -7.54 17.20 -12.43
C ALA A 18 -7.78 16.51 -11.08
N GLU A 19 -9.04 16.46 -10.65
CA GLU A 19 -9.44 15.78 -9.42
C GLU A 19 -9.09 14.29 -9.46
N ILE A 20 -9.44 13.57 -10.54
CA ILE A 20 -9.17 12.14 -10.60
C ILE A 20 -7.67 11.83 -10.69
N VAL A 21 -6.88 12.67 -11.36
CA VAL A 21 -5.42 12.53 -11.39
C VAL A 21 -4.83 12.64 -9.98
N GLU A 22 -5.29 13.60 -9.18
CA GLU A 22 -4.84 13.74 -7.79
C GLU A 22 -5.26 12.53 -6.94
N LYS A 23 -6.49 12.03 -7.10
CA LYS A 23 -6.94 10.82 -6.40
C LYS A 23 -6.09 9.59 -6.77
N ILE A 24 -5.73 9.45 -8.05
CA ILE A 24 -4.83 8.39 -8.51
C ILE A 24 -3.42 8.55 -7.91
N ARG A 25 -2.90 9.78 -7.83
CA ARG A 25 -1.60 10.06 -7.18
C ARG A 25 -1.62 9.63 -5.71
N GLN A 26 -2.67 9.96 -4.98
CA GLN A 26 -2.87 9.55 -3.60
C GLN A 26 -2.99 8.03 -3.47
N ALA A 27 -3.77 7.39 -4.35
CA ALA A 27 -3.96 5.94 -4.36
C ALA A 27 -2.66 5.18 -4.65
N LEU A 28 -1.83 5.68 -5.58
CA LEU A 28 -0.51 5.12 -5.88
C LEU A 28 0.39 5.17 -4.65
N TYR A 29 0.47 6.31 -3.98
CA TYR A 29 1.35 6.48 -2.82
C TYR A 29 0.89 5.65 -1.62
N PHE A 30 -0.42 5.63 -1.35
CA PHE A 30 -1.02 4.78 -0.34
C PHE A 30 -0.73 3.29 -0.62
N SER A 31 -0.92 2.84 -1.86
CA SER A 31 -0.67 1.44 -2.24
C SER A 31 0.81 1.07 -2.13
N LYS A 32 1.71 2.02 -2.41
CA LYS A 32 3.15 1.84 -2.17
C LYS A 32 3.43 1.62 -0.68
N ILE A 33 2.82 2.40 0.22
CA ILE A 33 2.96 2.21 1.67
C ILE A 33 2.50 0.80 2.07
N MET A 34 1.33 0.34 1.59
CA MET A 34 0.85 -1.01 1.90
C MET A 34 1.84 -2.10 1.47
N SER A 35 2.40 -1.96 0.27
CA SER A 35 3.39 -2.92 -0.25
C SER A 35 4.66 -2.97 0.60
N TYR A 36 5.20 -1.81 1.01
CA TYR A 36 6.38 -1.75 1.88
C TYR A 36 6.08 -2.22 3.31
N ALA A 37 4.91 -1.89 3.86
CA ALA A 37 4.49 -2.37 5.18
C ALA A 37 4.45 -3.91 5.22
N GLN A 38 3.88 -4.53 4.19
CA GLN A 38 3.87 -5.99 4.05
C GLN A 38 5.28 -6.56 3.89
N GLY A 39 6.12 -5.95 3.06
CA GLY A 39 7.50 -6.39 2.85
C GLY A 39 8.36 -6.33 4.12
N PHE A 40 8.27 -5.25 4.89
CA PHE A 40 8.98 -5.11 6.16
C PHE A 40 8.45 -6.05 7.24
N ALA A 41 7.12 -6.29 7.29
CA ALA A 41 6.56 -7.32 8.16
C ALA A 41 7.07 -8.72 7.80
N GLN A 42 7.23 -9.03 6.52
CA GLN A 42 7.84 -10.28 6.05
C GLN A 42 9.31 -10.39 6.47
N LEU A 43 10.10 -9.32 6.29
CA LEU A 43 11.50 -9.29 6.76
C LEU A 43 11.58 -9.52 8.28
N ARG A 44 10.66 -8.95 9.05
CA ARG A 44 10.59 -9.17 10.49
C ARG A 44 10.30 -10.63 10.84
N GLN A 45 9.34 -11.25 10.16
CA GLN A 45 9.05 -12.66 10.39
C GLN A 45 10.24 -13.57 10.01
N ALA A 46 10.91 -13.28 8.89
CA ALA A 46 12.12 -14.00 8.48
C ALA A 46 13.26 -13.81 9.50
N SER A 47 13.45 -12.60 10.01
CA SER A 47 14.46 -12.31 11.03
C SER A 47 14.27 -13.12 12.31
N LYS A 48 13.01 -13.37 12.70
CA LYS A 48 12.67 -14.21 13.85
C LYS A 48 12.88 -15.69 13.57
N GLU A 49 12.46 -16.16 12.39
CA GLU A 49 12.59 -17.57 12.00
C GLU A 49 14.06 -18.00 11.88
N TYR A 50 14.92 -17.09 11.41
CA TYR A 50 16.33 -17.39 11.11
C TYR A 50 17.33 -16.77 12.10
N ASP A 51 16.86 -16.17 13.19
CA ASP A 51 17.70 -15.52 14.22
C ASP A 51 18.73 -14.50 13.65
N TRP A 52 18.32 -13.71 12.66
CA TRP A 52 19.24 -12.80 11.93
C TRP A 52 19.40 -11.42 12.54
N ASP A 53 18.53 -11.02 13.47
CA ASP A 53 18.48 -9.67 14.06
C ASP A 53 18.62 -8.55 13.00
N LEU A 54 17.74 -8.59 11.99
CA LEU A 54 17.87 -7.74 10.81
C LEU A 54 17.73 -6.24 11.16
N PRO A 55 18.65 -5.38 10.68
CA PRO A 55 18.59 -3.94 10.96
C PRO A 55 17.67 -3.21 9.97
N TYR A 56 16.35 -3.20 10.22
CA TYR A 56 15.34 -2.70 9.27
C TYR A 56 15.57 -1.25 8.81
N GLY A 57 15.92 -0.35 9.73
CA GLY A 57 16.24 1.05 9.40
C GLY A 57 17.42 1.14 8.41
N THR A 58 18.48 0.37 8.65
CA THR A 58 19.66 0.27 7.77
C THR A 58 19.30 -0.33 6.41
N ILE A 59 18.46 -1.36 6.36
CA ILE A 59 17.97 -1.94 5.09
C ILE A 59 17.31 -0.85 4.24
N ALA A 60 16.44 -0.03 4.83
CA ALA A 60 15.84 1.10 4.12
C ALA A 60 16.89 2.14 3.68
N GLN A 61 17.87 2.45 4.53
CA GLN A 61 18.92 3.41 4.23
C GLN A 61 19.77 3.02 3.03
N ILE A 62 20.20 1.75 2.93
CA ILE A 62 21.04 1.27 1.82
C ILE A 62 20.27 1.19 0.49
N TRP A 63 18.94 1.12 0.53
CA TRP A 63 18.10 1.17 -0.67
C TRP A 63 17.85 2.59 -1.20
N ARG A 64 18.29 3.64 -0.50
CA ARG A 64 18.11 5.04 -0.95
C ARG A 64 18.90 5.38 -2.22
N ALA A 65 19.93 4.61 -2.56
CA ALA A 65 20.74 4.80 -3.76
C ALA A 65 21.18 3.44 -4.33
N GLY A 66 21.66 3.44 -5.58
CA GLY A 66 22.26 2.25 -6.20
C GLY A 66 21.29 1.13 -6.61
N CYS A 67 20.05 1.11 -6.11
CA CYS A 67 19.03 0.12 -6.50
C CYS A 67 17.86 0.73 -7.32
N ILE A 68 17.04 -0.14 -7.93
CA ILE A 68 15.89 0.27 -8.77
C ILE A 68 14.79 0.93 -7.95
N ILE A 69 14.54 0.45 -6.72
CA ILE A 69 13.42 0.91 -5.87
C ILE A 69 13.72 2.20 -5.10
N ARG A 70 14.90 2.81 -5.32
CA ARG A 70 15.34 4.03 -4.65
C ARG A 70 14.29 5.14 -4.73
N ALA A 71 14.01 5.76 -3.60
CA ALA A 71 13.08 6.87 -3.49
C ALA A 71 13.31 7.64 -2.19
N GLU A 72 13.02 8.93 -2.16
CA GLU A 72 13.02 9.76 -0.94
C GLU A 72 12.11 9.18 0.15
N PHE A 73 11.04 8.50 -0.25
CA PHE A 73 10.15 7.73 0.63
C PHE A 73 10.86 6.81 1.63
N LEU A 74 11.99 6.20 1.23
CA LEU A 74 12.74 5.28 2.07
C LEU A 74 13.32 5.97 3.30
N GLN A 75 13.53 7.29 3.28
CA GLN A 75 13.92 8.06 4.45
C GLN A 75 12.88 7.94 5.56
N ASN A 76 11.58 8.06 5.25
CA ASN A 76 10.53 7.94 6.26
C ASN A 76 10.48 6.54 6.88
N ILE A 77 10.85 5.50 6.13
CA ILE A 77 10.97 4.13 6.68
C ILE A 77 12.15 4.05 7.65
N THR A 78 13.30 4.60 7.26
CA THR A 78 14.45 4.73 8.15
C THR A 78 14.06 5.45 9.44
N ASP A 79 13.42 6.61 9.33
CA ASP A 79 13.04 7.44 10.47
C ASP A 79 12.07 6.70 11.42
N ALA A 80 11.13 5.93 10.86
CA ALA A 80 10.19 5.13 11.65
C ALA A 80 10.90 4.04 12.48
N PHE A 81 11.90 3.36 11.91
CA PHE A 81 12.69 2.35 12.65
C PHE A 81 13.75 2.97 13.56
N ASP A 82 14.26 4.17 13.26
CA ASP A 82 15.13 4.91 14.17
C ASP A 82 14.35 5.35 15.42
N LYS A 83 13.08 5.76 15.25
CA LYS A 83 12.17 6.09 16.36
C LYS A 83 11.76 4.85 17.17
N ASN A 84 11.46 3.74 16.48
CA ASN A 84 11.10 2.48 17.12
C ASN A 84 11.72 1.29 16.39
N PRO A 85 12.88 0.78 16.85
CA PRO A 85 13.54 -0.37 16.21
C PRO A 85 12.69 -1.65 16.22
N ASN A 86 11.75 -1.76 17.17
CA ASN A 86 10.87 -2.90 17.34
C ASN A 86 9.48 -2.71 16.70
N LEU A 87 9.32 -1.70 15.84
CA LEU A 87 8.06 -1.41 15.15
C LEU A 87 7.54 -2.66 14.42
N GLU A 88 6.33 -3.08 14.76
CA GLU A 88 5.79 -4.34 14.21
C GLU A 88 5.34 -4.19 12.76
N ASN A 89 4.88 -3.00 12.40
CA ASN A 89 4.40 -2.67 11.08
C ASN A 89 4.52 -1.16 10.84
N LEU A 90 4.93 -0.78 9.64
CA LEU A 90 5.07 0.64 9.24
C LEU A 90 3.78 1.44 9.40
N LEU A 91 2.60 0.80 9.28
CA LEU A 91 1.31 1.47 9.43
C LEU A 91 1.04 2.01 10.85
N LEU A 92 1.88 1.67 11.83
CA LEU A 92 1.76 2.13 13.21
C LEU A 92 2.65 3.34 13.53
N ASP A 93 3.49 3.77 12.59
CA ASP A 93 4.26 5.00 12.73
C ASP A 93 3.45 6.24 12.30
N GLU A 94 3.68 7.36 12.98
CA GLU A 94 2.90 8.60 12.86
C GLU A 94 2.86 9.15 11.43
N TYR A 95 3.97 9.05 10.69
CA TYR A 95 4.01 9.52 9.31
C TYR A 95 3.04 8.72 8.44
N PHE A 96 3.08 7.39 8.53
CA PHE A 96 2.23 6.52 7.72
C PHE A 96 0.77 6.56 8.16
N ILE A 97 0.50 6.76 9.46
CA ILE A 97 -0.85 7.01 9.99
C ILE A 97 -1.45 8.27 9.33
N ASP A 98 -0.72 9.38 9.31
CA ASP A 98 -1.20 10.62 8.67
C ASP A 98 -1.53 10.41 7.20
N ILE A 99 -0.60 9.83 6.42
CA ILE A 99 -0.81 9.60 4.99
C ILE A 99 -2.02 8.70 4.74
N THR A 100 -2.13 7.58 5.47
CA THR A 100 -3.21 6.63 5.25
C THR A 100 -4.57 7.21 5.63
N ASN A 101 -4.64 7.99 6.70
CA ASN A 101 -5.85 8.72 7.08
C ASN A 101 -6.28 9.73 6.01
N ARG A 102 -5.33 10.49 5.45
CA ARG A 102 -5.64 11.49 4.42
C ARG A 102 -6.00 10.88 3.06
N TYR A 103 -5.35 9.80 2.65
CA TYR A 103 -5.44 9.28 1.27
C TYR A 103 -6.41 8.13 1.08
N GLN A 104 -6.89 7.45 2.14
CA GLN A 104 -7.76 6.28 1.98
C GLN A 104 -9.07 6.58 1.22
N ALA A 105 -9.63 7.78 1.36
CA ALA A 105 -10.87 8.15 0.65
C ALA A 105 -10.64 8.17 -0.87
N ALA A 106 -9.53 8.77 -1.33
CA ALA A 106 -9.15 8.77 -2.73
C ALA A 106 -8.89 7.36 -3.27
N VAL A 107 -8.29 6.47 -2.47
CA VAL A 107 -8.08 5.06 -2.85
C VAL A 107 -9.43 4.38 -3.09
N ARG A 108 -10.41 4.58 -2.20
CA ARG A 108 -11.75 4.01 -2.33
C ARG A 108 -12.44 4.52 -3.59
N ASP A 109 -12.39 5.82 -3.84
CA ASP A 109 -12.95 6.42 -5.06
C ASP A 109 -12.31 5.85 -6.33
N VAL A 110 -10.98 5.71 -6.35
CA VAL A 110 -10.25 5.15 -7.50
C VAL A 110 -10.62 3.68 -7.73
N VAL A 111 -10.70 2.87 -6.67
CA VAL A 111 -11.11 1.46 -6.79
C VAL A 111 -12.53 1.36 -7.28
N SER A 112 -13.47 2.12 -6.71
CA SER A 112 -14.86 2.15 -7.16
C SER A 112 -14.98 2.55 -8.62
N LEU A 113 -14.32 3.64 -9.03
CA LEU A 113 -14.34 4.10 -10.42
C LEU A 113 -13.76 3.04 -11.36
N ALA A 114 -12.60 2.48 -11.03
CA ALA A 114 -11.93 1.49 -11.86
C ALA A 114 -12.78 0.22 -12.03
N VAL A 115 -13.38 -0.28 -10.94
CA VAL A 115 -14.25 -1.46 -10.98
C VAL A 115 -15.49 -1.19 -11.84
N GLN A 116 -16.16 -0.05 -11.66
CA GLN A 116 -17.32 0.33 -12.48
C GLN A 116 -16.95 0.52 -13.96
N ALA A 117 -15.73 1.02 -14.23
CA ALA A 117 -15.20 1.21 -15.57
C ALA A 117 -14.59 -0.06 -16.19
N GLY A 118 -14.58 -1.20 -15.49
CA GLY A 118 -13.96 -2.43 -15.99
C GLY A 118 -12.43 -2.36 -16.14
N ILE A 119 -11.77 -1.43 -15.44
CA ILE A 119 -10.32 -1.26 -15.47
C ILE A 119 -9.70 -2.10 -14.33
N PRO A 120 -8.83 -3.08 -14.65
CA PRO A 120 -8.23 -3.92 -13.62
C PRO A 120 -7.19 -3.15 -12.81
N VAL A 121 -7.43 -3.03 -11.50
CA VAL A 121 -6.53 -2.39 -10.52
C VAL A 121 -6.16 -3.32 -9.37
N PRO A 122 -5.63 -4.52 -9.63
CA PRO A 122 -5.49 -5.58 -8.62
C PRO A 122 -4.67 -5.16 -7.40
N THR A 123 -3.60 -4.39 -7.59
CA THR A 123 -2.72 -3.93 -6.51
C THR A 123 -3.36 -2.83 -5.66
N ILE A 124 -4.09 -1.90 -6.26
CA ILE A 124 -4.79 -0.82 -5.52
C ILE A 124 -5.97 -1.42 -4.75
N ALA A 125 -6.73 -2.32 -5.37
CA ALA A 125 -7.81 -3.05 -4.70
C ALA A 125 -7.26 -3.92 -3.53
N SER A 126 -6.14 -4.59 -3.73
CA SER A 126 -5.49 -5.35 -2.66
C SER A 126 -4.97 -4.44 -1.53
N ALA A 127 -4.44 -3.26 -1.86
CA ALA A 127 -3.95 -2.30 -0.86
C ALA A 127 -5.05 -1.85 0.10
N ILE A 128 -6.24 -1.48 -0.40
CA ILE A 128 -7.35 -1.07 0.48
C ILE A 128 -7.92 -2.25 1.28
N SER A 129 -7.99 -3.45 0.68
CA SER A 129 -8.40 -4.66 1.38
C SER A 129 -7.43 -5.02 2.52
N TYR A 130 -6.12 -4.89 2.30
CA TYR A 130 -5.11 -5.11 3.34
C TYR A 130 -5.23 -4.10 4.47
N TYR A 131 -5.37 -2.81 4.13
CA TYR A 131 -5.54 -1.74 5.13
C TYR A 131 -6.78 -1.99 6.01
N ASP A 132 -7.92 -2.29 5.40
CA ASP A 132 -9.16 -2.56 6.13
C ASP A 132 -9.08 -3.86 6.94
N SER A 133 -8.38 -4.89 6.43
CA SER A 133 -8.17 -6.14 7.18
C SER A 133 -7.26 -5.92 8.40
N TYR A 134 -6.14 -5.22 8.22
CA TYR A 134 -5.14 -5.03 9.27
C TYR A 134 -5.66 -4.20 10.45
N ARG A 135 -6.56 -3.24 10.19
CA ARG A 135 -7.17 -2.40 11.23
C ARG A 135 -8.45 -3.00 11.84
N SER A 136 -8.92 -4.15 11.35
CA SER A 136 -10.14 -4.78 11.85
C SER A 136 -9.83 -5.62 13.08
N ALA A 137 -10.37 -5.22 14.24
CA ALA A 137 -10.22 -5.98 15.48
C ALA A 137 -10.89 -7.36 15.40
N ASN A 138 -11.99 -7.47 14.64
CA ASN A 138 -12.69 -8.72 14.38
C ASN A 138 -12.81 -8.92 12.87
N LEU A 139 -12.34 -10.05 12.38
CA LEU A 139 -12.51 -10.49 11.00
C LEU A 139 -13.53 -11.63 10.94
N PRO A 140 -14.18 -11.88 9.78
CA PRO A 140 -15.14 -12.97 9.61
C PRO A 140 -14.49 -14.37 9.62
N ALA A 141 -13.26 -14.50 10.12
CA ALA A 141 -12.55 -15.78 10.27
C ALA A 141 -13.21 -16.73 11.28
N ASN A 142 -14.15 -16.23 12.10
CA ASN A 142 -14.97 -17.05 12.98
C ASN A 142 -15.93 -18.00 12.23
N LEU A 143 -16.13 -17.81 10.92
CA LEU A 143 -16.98 -18.65 10.07
C LEU A 143 -16.21 -19.65 9.20
N ILE A 144 -14.89 -19.46 9.04
CA ILE A 144 -14.02 -20.38 8.26
C ILE A 144 -13.86 -21.69 9.03
#